data_AF-A0A3M1Y1Z4-F1
#
_entry.id   AF-A0A3M1Y1Z4-F1
#
_cell.length_a   1.000
_cell.length_b   1.000
_cell.length_c   1.000
_cell.angle_alpha   90.00
_cell.angle_beta   90.00
_cell.angle_gamma   90.00
#
_symmetry.space_group_name_H-M   'P 1'
#
loop_
_entity.id
_entity.type
_entity.pdbx_description
1 polymer ?
#
loop_
_entity_poly.entity_id
_entity_poly.type
_entity_poly.pdbx_seq_one_letter_code
_entity_poly.pdbx_strand_id
1 'polypeptide(L)'
;MAIDVLVAVRREHAKRFHENLAKYKNFNTQIVTDKEAASEIIADRTRHVDVFVIDNNLDGVYQYVRSLRQTYPRLLIVLVDEEADFGMPGMADEMTTEPFKNDDLMKRIERMMSDRQMETLRSDSLPAVRSINRHMKKAIGALGKQEAAVQSCLEMGFDYVAYYHTESRDPIKLELRAQAGPKVIQSIAPKNSDDNDLMGWVAQNGQSRLAGPEDTPNHPLVARGRLGAVACVPVKFSDKHFGVICACNDRPGSISQENIMMLELVATQLATALIKEGK
;
A
#
# COMPACT_ATOMS: atom_id res chain seq x y z
N MET A 1 -15.92 5.66 9.99
CA MET A 1 -15.00 6.00 8.89
C MET A 1 -15.71 5.65 7.61
N ALA A 2 -15.69 6.53 6.60
CA ALA A 2 -16.20 6.15 5.28
C ALA A 2 -15.22 5.14 4.65
N ILE A 3 -15.74 4.16 3.91
CA ILE A 3 -14.97 3.13 3.19
C ILE A 3 -15.12 3.43 1.70
N ASP A 4 -14.00 3.68 1.02
CA ASP A 4 -13.97 3.92 -0.41
C ASP A 4 -13.99 2.57 -1.16
N VAL A 5 -15.12 2.26 -1.79
CA VAL A 5 -15.37 0.98 -2.46
C VAL A 5 -15.38 1.19 -3.98
N LEU A 6 -14.44 0.56 -4.68
CA LEU A 6 -14.45 0.48 -6.14
C LEU A 6 -15.07 -0.85 -6.57
N VAL A 7 -16.03 -0.81 -7.49
CA VAL A 7 -16.73 -2.00 -7.98
C VAL A 7 -16.55 -2.11 -9.49
N ALA A 8 -15.98 -3.20 -9.97
CA ALA A 8 -15.91 -3.56 -11.38
C ALA A 8 -16.84 -4.74 -11.66
N VAL A 9 -17.95 -4.50 -12.37
CA VAL A 9 -18.98 -5.50 -12.65
C VAL A 9 -19.45 -5.40 -14.10
N ARG A 10 -20.08 -6.44 -14.65
CA ARG A 10 -20.69 -6.33 -15.98
C ARG A 10 -21.74 -5.21 -16.04
N ARG A 11 -21.91 -4.59 -17.22
CA ARG A 11 -22.78 -3.41 -17.40
C ARG A 11 -24.23 -3.67 -16.95
N GLU A 12 -24.75 -4.87 -17.21
CA GLU A 12 -26.07 -5.31 -16.79
C GLU A 12 -26.23 -5.39 -15.25
N HIS A 13 -25.14 -5.60 -14.51
CA HIS A 13 -25.13 -5.69 -13.05
C HIS A 13 -24.91 -4.34 -12.35
N ALA A 14 -24.32 -3.36 -13.03
CA ALA A 14 -23.92 -2.07 -12.45
C ALA A 14 -25.05 -1.36 -11.69
N LYS A 15 -26.27 -1.30 -12.27
CA LYS A 15 -27.43 -0.68 -11.63
C LYS A 15 -27.80 -1.37 -10.31
N ARG A 16 -27.83 -2.71 -10.30
CA ARG A 16 -28.17 -3.51 -9.10
C ARG A 16 -27.14 -3.30 -8.00
N PHE A 17 -25.86 -3.25 -8.34
CA PHE A 17 -24.78 -2.96 -7.38
C PHE A 17 -24.93 -1.55 -6.80
N HIS A 18 -25.19 -0.55 -7.65
CA HIS A 18 -25.41 0.83 -7.20
C HIS A 18 -26.55 0.92 -6.19
N GLU A 19 -27.73 0.39 -6.54
CA GLU A 19 -28.93 0.46 -5.70
C GLU A 19 -28.76 -0.24 -4.35
N ASN A 20 -28.01 -1.34 -4.30
CA ASN A 20 -27.77 -2.05 -3.04
C ASN A 20 -26.69 -1.41 -2.18
N LEU A 21 -25.58 -0.95 -2.78
CA LEU A 21 -24.48 -0.34 -2.03
C LEU A 21 -24.80 1.08 -1.56
N ALA A 22 -25.63 1.84 -2.30
CA ALA A 22 -26.07 3.18 -1.91
C ALA A 22 -26.90 3.21 -0.61
N LYS A 23 -27.41 2.06 -0.15
CA LYS A 23 -28.12 1.94 1.13
C LYS A 23 -27.21 2.16 2.33
N TYR A 24 -25.90 1.95 2.18
CA TYR A 24 -24.93 2.02 3.27
C TYR A 24 -24.22 3.38 3.27
N LYS A 25 -24.58 4.22 4.26
CA LYS A 25 -24.06 5.60 4.38
C LYS A 25 -22.55 5.69 4.63
N ASN A 26 -21.94 4.61 5.10
CA ASN A 26 -20.51 4.51 5.34
C ASN A 26 -19.72 4.13 4.08
N PHE A 27 -20.36 3.82 2.95
CA PHE A 27 -19.65 3.49 1.72
C PHE A 27 -19.65 4.68 0.76
N ASN A 28 -18.46 5.04 0.29
CA ASN A 28 -18.30 5.90 -0.87
C ASN A 28 -18.01 5.00 -2.08
N THR A 29 -19.04 4.75 -2.89
CA THR A 29 -19.00 3.71 -3.93
C THR A 29 -18.77 4.30 -5.31
N GLN A 30 -17.76 3.80 -6.03
CA GLN A 30 -17.54 4.04 -7.45
C GLN A 30 -17.74 2.75 -8.24
N ILE A 31 -18.49 2.80 -9.34
CA ILE A 31 -18.80 1.62 -10.16
C ILE A 31 -18.27 1.84 -11.56
N VAL A 32 -17.55 0.85 -12.07
CA VAL A 32 -17.06 0.75 -13.44
C VAL A 32 -17.50 -0.57 -14.06
N THR A 33 -17.50 -0.63 -15.39
CA THR A 33 -18.04 -1.76 -16.15
C THR A 33 -17.00 -2.69 -16.76
N ASP A 34 -15.72 -2.39 -16.56
CA ASP A 34 -14.58 -3.06 -17.16
C ASP A 34 -13.34 -2.90 -16.27
N LYS A 35 -12.29 -3.68 -16.56
CA LYS A 35 -11.08 -3.74 -15.74
C LYS A 35 -10.14 -2.56 -16.03
N GLU A 36 -10.18 -2.04 -17.26
CA GLU A 36 -9.35 -0.94 -17.72
C GLU A 36 -9.69 0.32 -16.92
N ALA A 37 -10.98 0.68 -16.82
CA ALA A 37 -11.45 1.79 -15.99
C ALA A 37 -11.15 1.56 -14.50
N ALA A 38 -11.27 0.32 -14.00
CA ALA A 38 -10.87 0.01 -12.64
C ALA A 38 -9.36 0.24 -12.41
N SER A 39 -8.52 -0.15 -13.37
CA SER A 39 -7.06 0.03 -13.31
C SER A 39 -6.68 1.50 -13.30
N GLU A 40 -7.34 2.31 -14.14
CA GLU A 40 -7.14 3.76 -14.16
C GLU A 40 -7.45 4.39 -12.81
N ILE A 41 -8.56 4.00 -12.16
CA ILE A 41 -8.93 4.51 -10.85
C ILE A 41 -7.97 4.05 -9.76
N ILE A 42 -7.56 2.77 -9.76
CA ILE A 42 -6.61 2.23 -8.77
C ILE A 42 -5.23 2.88 -8.93
N ALA A 43 -4.84 3.23 -10.16
CA ALA A 43 -3.58 3.89 -10.45
C ALA A 43 -3.62 5.43 -10.25
N ASP A 44 -4.81 6.04 -10.30
CA ASP A 44 -5.04 7.47 -10.16
C ASP A 44 -4.59 7.97 -8.78
N ARG A 45 -3.70 8.96 -8.80
CA ARG A 45 -3.04 9.48 -7.61
C ARG A 45 -3.91 10.30 -6.67
N THR A 46 -5.08 10.68 -7.17
CA THR A 46 -6.01 11.57 -6.47
C THR A 46 -7.16 10.80 -5.84
N ARG A 47 -7.25 9.50 -6.10
CA ARG A 47 -8.34 8.64 -5.65
C ARG A 47 -7.82 7.62 -4.66
N HIS A 48 -8.62 7.39 -3.62
CA HIS A 48 -8.37 6.35 -2.64
C HIS A 48 -9.34 5.19 -2.86
N VAL A 49 -8.85 3.97 -2.72
CA VAL A 49 -9.65 2.74 -2.78
C VAL A 49 -9.26 1.88 -1.58
N ASP A 50 -10.20 1.65 -0.66
CA ASP A 50 -10.02 0.76 0.48
C ASP A 50 -10.26 -0.70 0.07
N VAL A 51 -11.34 -0.92 -0.68
CA VAL A 51 -11.81 -2.24 -1.11
C VAL A 51 -12.17 -2.22 -2.58
N PHE A 52 -11.64 -3.21 -3.32
CA PHE A 52 -11.98 -3.47 -4.71
C PHE A 52 -12.86 -4.71 -4.82
N VAL A 53 -14.08 -4.53 -5.34
CA VAL A 53 -15.03 -5.60 -5.62
C VAL A 53 -15.02 -5.88 -7.12
N ILE A 54 -14.84 -7.13 -7.52
CA ILE A 54 -14.76 -7.50 -8.94
C ILE A 54 -15.64 -8.71 -9.28
N ASP A 55 -16.45 -8.60 -10.34
CA ASP A 55 -17.21 -9.70 -10.92
C ASP A 55 -16.27 -10.67 -11.66
N ASN A 56 -16.26 -11.94 -11.27
CA ASN A 56 -15.43 -12.98 -11.86
C ASN A 56 -15.75 -13.26 -13.34
N ASN A 57 -16.94 -12.85 -13.79
CA ASN A 57 -17.37 -13.01 -15.18
C ASN A 57 -16.85 -11.90 -16.11
N LEU A 58 -16.11 -10.91 -15.59
CA LEU A 58 -15.31 -10.05 -16.45
C LEU A 58 -14.16 -10.86 -17.07
N ASP A 59 -13.80 -10.56 -18.31
CA ASP A 59 -12.75 -11.31 -19.00
C ASP A 59 -11.42 -11.24 -18.23
N GLY A 60 -10.65 -12.33 -18.19
CA GLY A 60 -9.30 -12.37 -17.61
C GLY A 60 -9.14 -11.91 -16.14
N VAL A 61 -10.17 -12.00 -15.29
CA VAL A 61 -10.14 -11.54 -13.89
C VAL A 61 -9.01 -12.18 -13.09
N TYR A 62 -8.76 -13.48 -13.27
CA TYR A 62 -7.70 -14.17 -12.52
C TYR A 62 -6.30 -13.58 -12.73
N GLN A 63 -5.93 -13.30 -13.98
CA GLN A 63 -4.63 -12.69 -14.28
C GLN A 63 -4.58 -11.25 -13.76
N TYR A 64 -5.70 -10.54 -13.85
CA TYR A 64 -5.82 -9.17 -13.39
C TYR A 64 -5.66 -9.04 -11.86
N VAL A 65 -6.40 -9.84 -11.08
CA VAL A 65 -6.29 -9.87 -9.61
C VAL A 65 -4.87 -10.26 -9.18
N ARG A 66 -4.24 -11.24 -9.87
CA ARG A 66 -2.86 -11.61 -9.61
C ARG A 66 -1.89 -10.44 -9.82
N SER A 67 -2.05 -9.68 -10.91
CA SER A 67 -1.25 -8.48 -11.18
C SER A 67 -1.50 -7.40 -10.12
N LEU A 68 -2.76 -7.13 -9.77
CA LEU A 68 -3.09 -6.18 -8.71
C LEU A 68 -2.47 -6.55 -7.37
N ARG A 69 -2.44 -7.83 -6.98
CA ARG A 69 -1.80 -8.24 -5.72
C ARG A 69 -0.29 -8.06 -5.72
N GLN A 70 0.35 -8.16 -6.88
CA GLN A 70 1.78 -7.90 -7.03
C GLN A 70 2.07 -6.39 -6.91
N THR A 71 1.25 -5.54 -7.52
CA THR A 71 1.47 -4.08 -7.55
C THR A 71 0.92 -3.37 -6.31
N TYR A 72 -0.27 -3.76 -5.86
CA TYR A 72 -1.06 -3.19 -4.76
C TYR A 72 -1.29 -4.24 -3.65
N PRO A 73 -0.22 -4.60 -2.92
CA PRO A 73 -0.22 -5.65 -1.89
C PRO A 73 -1.32 -5.53 -0.83
N ARG A 74 -1.75 -4.30 -0.55
CA ARG A 74 -2.67 -3.95 0.54
C ARG A 74 -4.06 -3.55 0.04
N LEU A 75 -4.33 -3.69 -1.26
CA LEU A 75 -5.68 -3.54 -1.78
C LEU A 75 -6.50 -4.75 -1.34
N LEU A 76 -7.57 -4.52 -0.59
CA LEU A 76 -8.50 -5.58 -0.22
C LEU A 76 -9.37 -5.90 -1.42
N ILE A 77 -9.43 -7.16 -1.82
CA ILE A 77 -10.15 -7.61 -3.02
C ILE A 77 -11.26 -8.58 -2.61
N VAL A 78 -12.50 -8.27 -3.00
CA VAL A 78 -13.65 -9.18 -2.95
C VAL A 78 -13.98 -9.65 -4.35
N LEU A 79 -13.97 -10.96 -4.57
CA LEU A 79 -14.40 -11.54 -5.83
C LEU A 79 -15.88 -11.93 -5.74
N VAL A 80 -16.67 -11.49 -6.70
CA VAL A 80 -18.09 -11.84 -6.83
C VAL A 80 -18.21 -12.88 -7.93
N ASP A 81 -18.71 -14.06 -7.59
CA ASP A 81 -18.94 -15.13 -8.55
C ASP A 81 -20.33 -15.73 -8.32
N GLU A 82 -21.36 -15.10 -8.88
CA GLU A 82 -22.75 -15.53 -8.73
C GLU A 82 -23.09 -16.80 -9.52
N GLU A 83 -22.19 -17.26 -10.39
CA GLU A 83 -22.38 -18.45 -11.24
C GLU A 83 -21.65 -19.68 -10.69
N ALA A 84 -20.78 -19.51 -9.69
CA ALA A 84 -20.05 -20.62 -9.07
C ALA A 84 -20.86 -21.32 -7.98
N ASP A 85 -20.86 -22.65 -8.03
CA ASP A 85 -21.36 -23.51 -6.95
C ASP A 85 -20.42 -23.51 -5.72
N PHE A 86 -19.12 -23.29 -5.94
CA PHE A 86 -18.09 -23.25 -4.91
C PHE A 86 -16.99 -22.24 -5.22
N GLY A 87 -16.46 -21.60 -4.19
CA GLY A 87 -15.35 -20.67 -4.33
C GLY A 87 -14.00 -21.34 -4.53
N MET A 88 -13.23 -20.85 -5.49
CA MET A 88 -11.81 -21.21 -5.61
C MET A 88 -10.98 -20.40 -4.60
N PRO A 89 -10.37 -21.02 -3.57
CA PRO A 89 -9.63 -20.30 -2.55
C PRO A 89 -8.35 -19.65 -3.09
N GLY A 90 -7.92 -18.55 -2.46
CA GLY A 90 -6.56 -18.03 -2.58
C GLY A 90 -6.32 -16.94 -3.64
N MET A 91 -7.34 -16.52 -4.39
CA MET A 91 -7.19 -15.50 -5.44
C MET A 91 -7.55 -14.09 -4.94
N ALA A 92 -8.60 -13.96 -4.16
CA ALA A 92 -9.06 -12.72 -3.52
C ALA A 92 -9.02 -12.87 -1.99
N ASP A 93 -9.20 -11.78 -1.25
CA ASP A 93 -9.19 -11.82 0.23
C ASP A 93 -10.50 -12.43 0.73
N GLU A 94 -11.59 -12.11 0.02
CA GLU A 94 -12.91 -12.66 0.24
C GLU A 94 -13.57 -13.02 -1.09
N MET A 95 -14.57 -13.90 -1.02
CA MET A 95 -15.40 -14.25 -2.17
C MET A 95 -16.86 -14.39 -1.77
N THR A 96 -17.78 -13.93 -2.62
CA THR A 96 -19.22 -14.10 -2.44
C THR A 96 -19.88 -14.61 -3.72
N THR A 97 -20.82 -15.54 -3.56
CA THR A 97 -21.69 -16.04 -4.65
C THR A 97 -23.11 -15.46 -4.57
N GLU A 98 -23.45 -14.79 -3.46
CA GLU A 98 -24.78 -14.21 -3.23
C GLU A 98 -24.63 -12.80 -2.61
N PRO A 99 -24.01 -11.83 -3.31
CA PRO A 99 -23.50 -10.57 -2.74
C PRO A 99 -24.55 -9.76 -1.97
N PHE A 100 -25.83 -9.86 -2.34
CA PHE A 100 -26.92 -9.08 -1.73
C PHE A 100 -27.85 -9.89 -0.83
N LYS A 101 -27.63 -11.20 -0.69
CA LYS A 101 -28.43 -12.02 0.21
C LYS A 101 -27.92 -11.85 1.64
N ASN A 102 -28.80 -11.47 2.55
CA ASN A 102 -28.46 -11.24 3.97
C ASN A 102 -27.27 -10.28 4.17
N ASP A 103 -27.12 -9.30 3.26
CA ASP A 103 -26.02 -8.32 3.26
C ASP A 103 -24.61 -8.96 3.19
N ASP A 104 -24.45 -10.11 2.51
CA ASP A 104 -23.19 -10.88 2.51
C ASP A 104 -21.98 -10.06 2.06
N LEU A 105 -22.07 -9.35 0.92
CA LEU A 105 -20.96 -8.52 0.42
C LEU A 105 -20.58 -7.43 1.43
N MET A 106 -21.57 -6.77 2.03
CA MET A 106 -21.33 -5.71 3.02
C MET A 106 -20.63 -6.27 4.26
N LYS A 107 -21.11 -7.40 4.80
CA LYS A 107 -20.50 -8.03 5.98
C LYS A 107 -19.05 -8.44 5.73
N ARG A 108 -18.73 -8.90 4.52
CA ARG A 108 -17.35 -9.23 4.12
C ARG A 108 -16.46 -7.99 4.06
N ILE A 109 -16.94 -6.91 3.44
CA ILE A 109 -16.23 -5.63 3.38
C ILE A 109 -15.95 -5.12 4.81
N GLU A 110 -16.95 -5.07 5.67
CA GLU A 110 -16.78 -4.61 7.05
C GLU A 110 -15.84 -5.50 7.87
N ARG A 111 -15.94 -6.83 7.72
CA ARG A 111 -15.03 -7.78 8.36
C ARG A 111 -13.59 -7.53 7.94
N MET A 112 -13.29 -7.46 6.64
CA MET A 112 -11.92 -7.22 6.16
C MET A 112 -11.35 -5.90 6.66
N MET A 113 -12.17 -4.83 6.68
CA MET A 113 -11.73 -3.53 7.20
C MET A 113 -11.43 -3.60 8.71
N SER A 114 -12.27 -4.31 9.48
CA SER A 114 -12.04 -4.56 10.90
C SER A 114 -10.78 -5.39 11.14
N ASP A 115 -10.58 -6.47 10.38
CA ASP A 115 -9.41 -7.34 10.48
C ASP A 115 -8.12 -6.59 10.16
N ARG A 116 -8.13 -5.76 9.10
CA ARG A 116 -6.99 -4.90 8.75
C ARG A 116 -6.64 -3.90 9.85
N GLN A 117 -7.64 -3.32 10.50
CA GLN A 117 -7.42 -2.45 11.66
C GLN A 117 -6.83 -3.23 12.84
N MET A 118 -7.34 -4.43 13.11
CA MET A 118 -6.86 -5.29 14.19
C MET A 118 -5.45 -5.83 13.93
N GLU A 119 -5.08 -6.18 12.71
CA GLU A 119 -3.72 -6.56 12.34
C GLU A 119 -2.73 -5.43 12.61
N THR A 120 -3.10 -4.21 12.23
CA THR A 120 -2.31 -3.02 12.51
C THR A 120 -2.11 -2.85 14.02
N LEU A 121 -3.16 -3.02 14.83
CA LEU A 121 -3.09 -2.94 16.30
C LEU A 121 -2.29 -4.09 16.94
N ARG A 122 -2.38 -5.32 16.40
CA ARG A 122 -1.64 -6.49 16.91
C ARG A 122 -0.17 -6.41 16.54
N SER A 123 0.16 -5.83 15.39
CA SER A 123 1.53 -5.64 14.95
C SER A 123 2.33 -4.90 16.03
N ASP A 124 1.78 -3.85 16.65
CA ASP A 124 2.42 -3.09 17.74
C ASP A 124 2.89 -3.92 18.96
N SER A 125 2.38 -5.15 19.12
CA SER A 125 2.71 -6.05 20.23
C SER A 125 3.84 -7.06 19.94
N LEU A 126 4.28 -7.21 18.67
CA LEU A 126 5.27 -8.22 18.26
C LEU A 126 6.69 -7.91 18.79
N PRO A 127 7.52 -8.93 19.12
CA PRO A 127 8.89 -8.74 19.59
C PRO A 127 9.77 -7.89 18.66
N ALA A 128 9.61 -8.06 17.34
CA ALA A 128 10.33 -7.27 16.33
C ALA A 128 9.96 -5.77 16.38
N VAL A 129 8.72 -5.43 16.74
CA VAL A 129 8.32 -4.03 16.91
C VAL A 129 8.95 -3.45 18.16
N ARG A 130 9.08 -4.25 19.21
CA ARG A 130 9.69 -3.81 20.47
C ARG A 130 11.17 -3.48 20.27
N SER A 131 11.89 -4.23 19.44
CA SER A 131 13.27 -3.87 19.08
C SER A 131 13.33 -2.59 18.26
N ILE A 132 12.48 -2.43 17.23
CA ILE A 132 12.37 -1.19 16.44
C ILE A 132 12.08 0.01 17.36
N ASN A 133 11.08 -0.10 18.23
CA ASN A 133 10.71 0.95 19.18
C ASN A 133 11.83 1.27 20.16
N ARG A 134 12.63 0.27 20.57
CA ARG A 134 13.80 0.49 21.41
C ARG A 134 14.89 1.26 20.66
N HIS A 135 15.12 0.97 19.38
CA HIS A 135 16.04 1.73 18.53
C HIS A 135 15.55 3.17 18.35
N MET A 136 14.28 3.39 18.01
CA MET A 136 13.69 4.73 17.86
C MET A 136 13.76 5.57 19.14
N LYS A 137 13.58 4.95 20.32
CA LYS A 137 13.64 5.65 21.62
C LYS A 137 15.06 6.05 22.03
N LYS A 138 16.08 5.31 21.59
CA LYS A 138 17.49 5.62 21.87
C LYS A 138 18.04 6.70 20.95
N ALA A 139 17.47 6.82 19.76
CA ALA A 139 17.86 7.84 18.79
C ALA A 139 17.48 9.25 19.28
N ILE A 140 18.36 10.21 19.02
CA ILE A 140 18.21 11.60 19.45
C ILE A 140 17.86 12.46 18.22
N GLY A 141 16.84 13.31 18.37
CA GLY A 141 16.40 14.21 17.31
C GLY A 141 15.67 13.52 16.16
N ALA A 142 15.11 14.33 15.26
CA ALA A 142 14.41 13.83 14.08
C ALA A 142 15.34 13.02 13.15
N LEU A 143 16.55 13.50 12.89
CA LEU A 143 17.51 12.83 12.01
C LEU A 143 17.92 11.46 12.55
N GLY A 144 18.30 11.37 13.84
CA GLY A 144 18.69 10.09 14.43
C GLY A 144 17.56 9.07 14.38
N LYS A 145 16.30 9.49 14.54
CA LYS A 145 15.12 8.61 14.41
C LYS A 145 14.93 8.11 12.98
N GLN A 146 15.16 8.98 12.00
CA GLN A 146 15.11 8.61 10.58
C GLN A 146 16.20 7.60 10.23
N GLU A 147 17.44 7.84 10.68
CA GLU A 147 18.56 6.90 10.52
C GLU A 147 18.29 5.56 11.19
N ALA A 148 17.77 5.57 12.43
CA ALA A 148 17.44 4.35 13.13
C ALA A 148 16.34 3.55 12.41
N ALA A 149 15.34 4.21 11.81
CA ALA A 149 14.27 3.56 11.07
C ALA A 149 14.81 2.86 9.83
N VAL A 150 15.61 3.58 9.04
CA VAL A 150 16.28 3.04 7.86
C VAL A 150 17.19 1.86 8.23
N GLN A 151 17.96 1.97 9.31
CA GLN A 151 18.83 0.90 9.79
C GLN A 151 18.03 -0.33 10.25
N SER A 152 16.89 -0.13 10.92
CA SER A 152 16.00 -1.22 11.34
C SER A 152 15.43 -1.97 10.14
N CYS A 153 15.07 -1.26 9.06
CA CYS A 153 14.68 -1.91 7.81
C CYS A 153 15.85 -2.69 7.20
N LEU A 154 17.06 -2.13 7.16
CA LEU A 154 18.23 -2.85 6.64
C LEU A 154 18.47 -4.17 7.40
N GLU A 155 18.33 -4.15 8.73
CA GLU A 155 18.44 -5.34 9.60
C GLU A 155 17.36 -6.41 9.32
N MET A 156 16.25 -6.03 8.69
CA MET A 156 15.20 -6.97 8.23
C MET A 156 15.55 -7.68 6.93
N GLY A 157 16.72 -7.39 6.34
CA GLY A 157 17.24 -8.10 5.17
C GLY A 157 17.01 -7.38 3.83
N PHE A 158 16.69 -6.09 3.83
CA PHE A 158 16.72 -5.30 2.61
C PHE A 158 18.15 -4.91 2.22
N ASP A 159 18.45 -4.87 0.93
CA ASP A 159 19.81 -4.53 0.45
C ASP A 159 20.09 -3.03 0.53
N TYR A 160 19.07 -2.20 0.32
CA TYR A 160 19.17 -0.75 0.41
C TYR A 160 17.88 -0.15 0.93
N VAL A 161 17.99 0.82 1.83
CA VAL A 161 16.82 1.52 2.39
C VAL A 161 17.10 3.02 2.43
N ALA A 162 16.10 3.81 2.11
CA ALA A 162 16.13 5.26 2.18
C ALA A 162 14.84 5.81 2.80
N TYR A 163 14.98 6.89 3.55
CA TYR A 163 13.89 7.72 4.02
C TYR A 163 13.96 9.10 3.36
N TYR A 164 12.87 9.47 2.69
CA TYR A 164 12.68 10.77 2.07
C TYR A 164 11.65 11.56 2.87
N HIS A 165 12.00 12.77 3.28
CA HIS A 165 11.13 13.67 4.01
C HIS A 165 10.32 14.55 3.07
N THR A 166 9.06 14.78 3.41
CA THR A 166 8.16 15.67 2.66
C THR A 166 8.46 17.13 3.00
N GLU A 167 9.05 17.85 2.06
CA GLU A 167 9.30 19.30 2.15
C GLU A 167 8.07 20.13 1.75
N SER A 168 7.35 19.69 0.72
CA SER A 168 6.11 20.31 0.23
C SER A 168 5.16 19.23 -0.28
N ARG A 169 3.85 19.45 -0.15
CA ARG A 169 2.81 18.54 -0.70
C ARG A 169 2.18 19.04 -1.98
N ASP A 170 2.24 20.34 -2.24
CA ASP A 170 1.71 20.96 -3.45
C ASP A 170 2.65 22.08 -3.95
N PRO A 171 3.50 21.79 -4.96
CA PRO A 171 3.74 20.47 -5.54
C PRO A 171 4.46 19.53 -4.56
N ILE A 172 4.35 18.22 -4.78
CA ILE A 172 5.05 17.23 -3.95
C ILE A 172 6.56 17.37 -4.13
N LYS A 173 7.29 17.50 -3.03
CA LYS A 173 8.76 17.54 -3.01
C LYS A 173 9.27 16.73 -1.84
N LEU A 174 10.15 15.79 -2.15
CA LEU A 174 10.75 14.86 -1.21
C LEU A 174 12.27 15.05 -1.21
N GLU A 175 12.88 15.13 -0.03
CA GLU A 175 14.33 15.23 0.16
C GLU A 175 14.86 14.00 0.90
N LEU A 176 15.94 13.39 0.42
CA LEU A 176 16.61 12.29 1.09
C LEU A 176 17.21 12.76 2.42
N ARG A 177 16.74 12.21 3.55
CA ARG A 177 17.25 12.56 4.89
C ARG A 177 18.07 11.46 5.54
N ALA A 178 17.78 10.19 5.26
CA ALA A 178 18.52 9.06 5.79
C ALA A 178 18.58 7.92 4.78
N GLN A 179 19.68 7.16 4.75
CA GLN A 179 19.84 5.96 3.93
C GLN A 179 20.82 4.96 4.54
N ALA A 180 20.67 3.68 4.19
CA ALA A 180 21.58 2.61 4.56
C ALA A 180 21.66 1.56 3.44
N GLY A 181 22.79 0.85 3.37
CA GLY A 181 23.08 -0.14 2.33
C GLY A 181 24.49 0.05 1.73
N PRO A 182 24.82 -0.60 0.60
CA PRO A 182 26.12 -0.46 -0.03
C PRO A 182 26.46 0.99 -0.41
N LYS A 183 27.70 1.44 -0.11
CA LYS A 183 28.16 2.81 -0.39
C LYS A 183 28.02 3.22 -1.87
N VAL A 184 28.20 2.25 -2.78
CA VAL A 184 28.06 2.47 -4.23
C VAL A 184 26.61 2.80 -4.61
N ILE A 185 25.63 2.22 -3.92
CA ILE A 185 24.21 2.54 -4.13
C ILE A 185 23.89 3.88 -3.48
N GLN A 186 24.38 4.12 -2.26
CA GLN A 186 24.15 5.38 -1.55
C GLN A 186 24.66 6.62 -2.32
N SER A 187 25.75 6.50 -3.08
CA SER A 187 26.33 7.61 -3.84
C SER A 187 25.56 7.97 -5.10
N ILE A 188 24.74 7.04 -5.62
CA ILE A 188 23.94 7.22 -6.83
C ILE A 188 22.43 7.31 -6.55
N ALA A 189 22.04 7.17 -5.28
CA ALA A 189 20.66 7.34 -4.86
C ALA A 189 20.15 8.75 -5.16
N PRO A 190 18.88 8.90 -5.57
CA PRO A 190 18.33 10.22 -5.83
C PRO A 190 18.29 11.03 -4.53
N LYS A 191 18.75 12.29 -4.59
CA LYS A 191 18.74 13.18 -3.41
C LYS A 191 17.39 13.84 -3.20
N ASN A 192 16.63 13.99 -4.27
CA ASN A 192 15.29 14.57 -4.29
C ASN A 192 14.38 13.69 -5.15
N SER A 193 13.09 13.80 -4.88
CA SER A 193 12.02 13.14 -5.61
C SER A 193 10.83 14.09 -5.76
N ASP A 194 10.07 13.90 -6.84
CA ASP A 194 8.85 14.63 -7.18
C ASP A 194 7.74 13.65 -7.59
N ASP A 195 6.64 14.15 -8.15
CA ASP A 195 5.52 13.33 -8.58
C ASP A 195 5.82 12.43 -9.78
N ASN A 196 6.99 12.41 -10.39
CA ASN A 196 7.24 11.55 -11.54
C ASN A 196 7.75 10.15 -11.16
N ASP A 197 8.08 9.93 -9.89
CA ASP A 197 8.60 8.65 -9.41
C ASP A 197 7.70 7.97 -8.37
N LEU A 198 8.09 6.76 -7.98
CA LEU A 198 7.33 5.95 -7.04
C LEU A 198 7.21 6.61 -5.65
N MET A 199 8.24 7.33 -5.21
CA MET A 199 8.24 7.99 -3.91
C MET A 199 7.20 9.11 -3.88
N GLY A 200 7.16 9.95 -4.92
CA GLY A 200 6.13 10.98 -5.07
C GLY A 200 4.72 10.40 -5.14
N TRP A 201 4.52 9.30 -5.88
CA TRP A 201 3.24 8.60 -5.94
C TRP A 201 2.79 8.15 -4.54
N VAL A 202 3.66 7.49 -3.77
CA VAL A 202 3.34 7.01 -2.42
C VAL A 202 3.08 8.16 -1.45
N ALA A 203 3.82 9.26 -1.54
CA ALA A 203 3.63 10.43 -0.68
C ALA A 203 2.30 11.17 -0.94
N GLN A 204 1.86 11.21 -2.19
CA GLN A 204 0.59 11.81 -2.60
C GLN A 204 -0.60 10.93 -2.19
N ASN A 205 -0.55 9.64 -2.51
CA ASN A 205 -1.66 8.71 -2.28
C ASN A 205 -1.76 8.22 -0.84
N GLY A 206 -0.65 8.25 -0.10
CA GLY A 206 -0.57 7.64 1.21
C GLY A 206 -0.82 6.13 1.18
N GLN A 207 -0.52 5.48 0.06
CA GLN A 207 -0.66 4.03 -0.13
C GLN A 207 0.71 3.40 -0.42
N SER A 208 0.98 2.25 0.21
CA SER A 208 2.19 1.47 -0.05
C SER A 208 2.14 0.83 -1.44
N ARG A 209 3.30 0.76 -2.10
CA ARG A 209 3.40 0.23 -3.46
C ARG A 209 4.69 -0.53 -3.70
N LEU A 210 4.58 -1.65 -4.39
CA LEU A 210 5.70 -2.46 -4.87
C LEU A 210 5.96 -2.16 -6.35
N ALA A 211 7.22 -2.11 -6.76
CA ALA A 211 7.62 -2.00 -8.16
C ALA A 211 8.85 -2.87 -8.46
N GLY A 212 8.79 -3.60 -9.56
CA GLY A 212 9.92 -4.22 -10.26
C GLY A 212 10.40 -3.38 -11.45
N PRO A 213 11.34 -3.87 -12.27
CA PRO A 213 12.01 -3.08 -13.31
C PRO A 213 11.08 -2.51 -14.38
N GLU A 214 10.00 -3.23 -14.71
CA GLU A 214 9.05 -2.88 -15.77
C GLU A 214 7.87 -2.03 -15.28
N ASP A 215 7.72 -1.83 -13.96
CA ASP A 215 6.59 -1.10 -13.39
C ASP A 215 6.75 0.42 -13.53
N THR A 216 5.64 1.14 -13.64
CA THR A 216 5.60 2.61 -13.71
C THR A 216 4.47 3.19 -12.85
N PRO A 217 4.69 4.26 -12.07
CA PRO A 217 5.98 4.86 -11.70
C PRO A 217 6.90 3.91 -10.91
N ASN A 218 8.20 4.24 -10.90
CA ASN A 218 9.24 3.39 -10.34
C ASN A 218 10.25 4.19 -9.51
N HIS A 219 11.05 3.50 -8.69
CA HIS A 219 12.20 4.10 -8.04
C HIS A 219 13.38 4.19 -9.02
N PRO A 220 14.12 5.32 -9.11
CA PRO A 220 15.19 5.49 -10.09
C PRO A 220 16.29 4.44 -10.06
N LEU A 221 16.58 3.83 -8.90
CA LEU A 221 17.55 2.74 -8.79
C LEU A 221 17.05 1.44 -9.45
N VAL A 222 15.76 1.15 -9.38
CA VAL A 222 15.16 -0.05 -9.98
C VAL A 222 14.96 0.16 -11.48
N ALA A 223 14.42 1.30 -11.89
CA ALA A 223 14.25 1.65 -13.31
C ALA A 223 15.57 1.66 -14.10
N ARG A 224 16.70 1.93 -13.46
CA ARG A 224 18.04 1.93 -14.07
C ARG A 224 18.77 0.59 -13.93
N GLY A 225 18.10 -0.46 -13.45
CA GLY A 225 18.69 -1.79 -13.27
C GLY A 225 19.82 -1.85 -12.23
N ARG A 226 19.85 -0.91 -11.26
CA ARG A 226 20.81 -0.95 -10.15
C ARG A 226 20.33 -1.83 -9.00
N LEU A 227 19.01 -2.01 -8.89
CA LEU A 227 18.32 -2.90 -7.95
C LEU A 227 17.17 -3.60 -8.69
N GLY A 228 16.69 -4.71 -8.17
CA GLY A 228 15.70 -5.57 -8.84
C GLY A 228 14.26 -5.34 -8.39
N ALA A 229 14.04 -4.84 -7.18
CA ALA A 229 12.71 -4.53 -6.66
C ALA A 229 12.76 -3.42 -5.61
N VAL A 230 11.64 -2.72 -5.45
CA VAL A 230 11.44 -1.70 -4.41
C VAL A 230 10.03 -1.79 -3.82
N ALA A 231 9.94 -1.71 -2.50
CA ALA A 231 8.71 -1.38 -1.79
C ALA A 231 8.85 0.03 -1.20
N CYS A 232 7.90 0.90 -1.51
CA CYS A 232 7.81 2.22 -0.91
C CYS A 232 6.55 2.30 -0.05
N VAL A 233 6.70 2.75 1.19
CA VAL A 233 5.63 2.86 2.19
C VAL A 233 5.54 4.28 2.74
N PRO A 234 4.34 4.83 2.96
CA PRO A 234 4.17 6.18 3.47
C PRO A 234 4.49 6.26 4.97
N VAL A 235 5.22 7.29 5.38
CA VAL A 235 5.45 7.63 6.79
C VAL A 235 4.40 8.66 7.19
N LYS A 236 3.28 8.20 7.74
CA LYS A 236 2.15 9.04 8.14
C LYS A 236 1.59 8.63 9.51
N PHE A 237 1.00 9.59 10.22
CA PHE A 237 0.26 9.34 11.44
C PHE A 237 -0.90 10.33 11.55
N SER A 238 -2.13 9.81 11.71
CA SER A 238 -3.36 10.56 11.47
C SER A 238 -3.27 11.31 10.13
N ASP A 239 -3.58 12.61 10.10
CA ASP A 239 -3.59 13.41 8.87
C ASP A 239 -2.20 13.94 8.46
N LYS A 240 -1.16 13.74 9.29
CA LYS A 240 0.18 14.24 9.03
C LYS A 240 1.01 13.24 8.22
N HIS A 241 1.57 13.72 7.11
CA HIS A 241 2.46 12.97 6.24
C HIS A 241 3.88 13.51 6.39
N PHE A 242 4.80 12.67 6.83
CA PHE A 242 6.19 13.04 7.11
C PHE A 242 7.13 12.70 5.95
N GLY A 243 6.80 11.70 5.14
CA GLY A 243 7.71 11.23 4.12
C GLY A 243 7.37 9.84 3.60
N VAL A 244 8.38 9.18 3.03
CA VAL A 244 8.30 7.82 2.47
C VAL A 244 9.56 7.05 2.86
N ILE A 245 9.40 5.79 3.23
CA ILE A 245 10.51 4.83 3.30
C ILE A 245 10.47 4.00 2.02
N CYS A 246 11.60 3.91 1.33
CA CYS A 246 11.78 2.99 0.21
C CYS A 246 12.85 1.96 0.56
N ALA A 247 12.48 0.69 0.49
CA ALA A 247 13.35 -0.43 0.76
C ALA A 247 13.44 -1.30 -0.51
N CYS A 248 14.66 -1.66 -0.87
CA CYS A 248 14.99 -2.24 -2.16
C CYS A 248 15.83 -3.50 -1.97
N ASN A 249 15.64 -4.44 -2.90
CA ASN A 249 16.44 -5.65 -3.01
C ASN A 249 17.06 -5.76 -4.41
N ASP A 250 18.16 -6.47 -4.51
CA ASP A 250 18.91 -6.74 -5.73
C ASP A 250 18.12 -7.61 -6.74
N ARG A 251 17.29 -8.53 -6.24
CA ARG A 251 16.52 -9.49 -7.03
C ARG A 251 15.07 -9.04 -7.24
N PRO A 252 14.56 -9.09 -8.48
CA PRO A 252 13.14 -8.92 -8.76
C PRO A 252 12.27 -9.92 -7.99
N GLY A 253 11.08 -9.48 -7.55
CA GLY A 253 10.10 -10.34 -6.86
C GLY A 253 10.54 -10.85 -5.48
N SER A 254 11.64 -10.33 -4.91
CA SER A 254 12.18 -10.79 -3.63
C SER A 254 11.51 -10.16 -2.40
N ILE A 255 10.65 -9.16 -2.59
CA ILE A 255 9.95 -8.48 -1.49
C ILE A 255 8.57 -9.11 -1.33
N SER A 256 8.33 -9.75 -0.19
CA SER A 256 7.06 -10.41 0.14
C SER A 256 6.04 -9.46 0.79
N GLN A 257 4.80 -9.92 0.92
CA GLN A 257 3.75 -9.22 1.67
C GLN A 257 4.14 -8.97 3.14
N GLU A 258 4.74 -9.98 3.79
CA GLU A 258 5.21 -9.88 5.17
C GLU A 258 6.29 -8.79 5.32
N ASN A 259 7.19 -8.67 4.34
CA ASN A 259 8.19 -7.60 4.33
C ASN A 259 7.53 -6.21 4.29
N ILE A 260 6.47 -6.05 3.49
CA ILE A 260 5.74 -4.78 3.37
C ILE A 260 5.01 -4.44 4.66
N MET A 261 4.34 -5.41 5.30
CA MET A 261 3.69 -5.20 6.59
C MET A 261 4.68 -4.73 7.66
N MET A 262 5.86 -5.34 7.69
CA MET A 262 6.90 -4.95 8.64
C MET A 262 7.51 -3.57 8.31
N LEU A 263 7.65 -3.20 7.03
CA LEU A 263 8.06 -1.84 6.64
C LEU A 263 7.04 -0.78 7.08
N GLU A 264 5.74 -1.03 6.87
CA GLU A 264 4.67 -0.11 7.26
C GLU A 264 4.61 0.10 8.77
N LEU A 265 4.89 -0.95 9.54
CA LEU A 265 5.05 -0.86 10.97
C LEU A 265 6.22 0.07 11.35
N VAL A 266 7.41 -0.11 10.75
CA VAL A 266 8.55 0.79 10.98
C VAL A 266 8.17 2.23 10.63
N ALA A 267 7.50 2.44 9.49
CA ALA A 267 7.01 3.75 9.06
C ALA A 267 6.04 4.39 10.06
N THR A 268 5.12 3.60 10.62
CA THR A 268 4.16 4.06 11.63
C THR A 268 4.85 4.47 12.93
N GLN A 269 5.84 3.68 13.38
CA GLN A 269 6.62 4.00 14.57
C GLN A 269 7.51 5.23 14.36
N LEU A 270 8.11 5.38 13.17
CA LEU A 270 8.84 6.58 12.80
C LEU A 270 7.94 7.82 12.81
N ALA A 271 6.76 7.76 12.17
CA ALA A 271 5.81 8.87 12.15
C ALA A 271 5.41 9.30 13.58
N THR A 272 5.11 8.33 14.45
CA THR A 272 4.80 8.56 15.87
C THR A 272 5.98 9.21 16.61
N ALA A 273 7.21 8.79 16.31
CA ALA A 273 8.40 9.31 16.93
C ALA A 273 8.74 10.73 16.45
N LEU A 274 8.50 11.05 15.17
CA LEU A 274 8.71 12.38 14.59
C LEU A 274 7.70 13.41 15.12
N ILE A 275 6.44 13.00 15.33
CA ILE A 275 5.43 13.87 15.97
C ILE A 275 5.89 14.36 17.34
N LYS A 276 6.60 13.51 18.10
CA LYS A 276 7.08 13.86 19.43
C LYS A 276 8.28 14.81 19.42
N GLU A 277 9.08 14.81 18.35
CA GLU A 277 10.21 15.73 18.18
C GLU A 277 9.78 17.11 17.67
N GLY A 278 8.68 17.17 16.91
CA GLY A 278 8.10 18.43 16.41
C GLY A 278 7.17 19.14 17.41
N LYS A 279 7.09 18.65 18.65
CA LYS A 279 6.44 19.31 19.79
C LYS A 279 7.52 19.94 20.67
#